data_AF-A0A934RAD8-F1
#
_entry.id   AF-A0A934RAD8-F1
#
_cell.length_a   1.000
_cell.length_b   1.000
_cell.length_c   1.000
_cell.angle_alpha   90.00
_cell.angle_beta   90.00
_cell.angle_gamma   90.00
#
_symmetry.space_group_name_H-M   'P 1'
#
loop_
_entity.id
_entity.type
_entity.pdbx_description
1 polymer ?
#
loop_
_entity_poly.entity_id
_entity_poly.type
_entity_poly.pdbx_seq_one_letter_code
_entity_poly.pdbx_strand_id
1 'polypeptide(L)'
;MKSSPSSLHRGFTLLETVIAIGVLAVLLTGFMLVFSPAAEGIRKSINVQEADRLASALEQELVTLREGEETTDIATGFDKAFNFIEGSDTAADALLVYQYRGNADPTRVRTDGTPEPVASVKDKIPGKDFIVVSMARKASDNLFSNENTGDISAVEGAVYLVKCTQLVFGNGNNAGLELGDPGKIVDPKDTQNTASSGSTYSDAVIAFAADFYMLPAKNAAFFSGSAFANSFNNMKTPVFTRNLAVRR
;
A
#
# COMPACT_ATOMS: atom_id res chain seq x y z
N MET A 1 35.00 23.70 -66.08
CA MET A 1 34.57 23.75 -64.66
C MET A 1 33.12 23.30 -64.61
N LYS A 2 32.82 22.18 -63.93
CA LYS A 2 31.44 21.65 -63.77
C LYS A 2 30.77 22.43 -62.63
N SER A 3 29.68 23.14 -62.89
CA SER A 3 28.86 23.76 -61.85
C SER A 3 27.99 22.70 -61.19
N SER A 4 28.10 22.57 -59.87
CA SER A 4 27.15 21.78 -59.07
C SER A 4 25.81 22.51 -59.02
N PRO A 5 24.66 21.82 -59.19
CA PRO A 5 23.36 22.44 -59.00
C PRO A 5 23.16 22.72 -57.51
N SER A 6 22.80 23.97 -57.17
CA SER A 6 22.34 24.35 -55.85
C SER A 6 20.99 23.69 -55.56
N SER A 7 20.88 23.00 -54.43
CA SER A 7 19.62 22.46 -53.96
C SER A 7 18.71 23.60 -53.52
N LEU A 8 17.67 23.87 -54.31
CA LEU A 8 16.57 24.77 -53.94
C LEU A 8 15.89 24.22 -52.69
N HIS A 9 16.16 24.81 -51.53
CA HIS A 9 15.39 24.56 -50.32
C HIS A 9 14.01 25.19 -50.51
N ARG A 10 13.01 24.36 -50.80
CA ARG A 10 11.60 24.77 -50.82
C ARG A 10 11.17 25.06 -49.38
N GLY A 11 10.79 26.30 -49.11
CA GLY A 11 10.15 26.68 -47.85
C GLY A 11 8.73 26.11 -47.77
N PHE A 12 8.23 25.92 -46.55
CA PHE A 12 6.87 25.46 -46.30
C PHE A 12 5.85 26.57 -46.61
N THR A 13 4.74 26.19 -47.24
CA THR A 13 3.63 27.13 -47.47
C THR A 13 2.79 27.27 -46.20
N LEU A 14 2.17 28.45 -45.99
CA LEU A 14 1.26 28.68 -44.87
C LEU A 14 0.16 27.61 -44.77
N LEU A 15 -0.38 27.18 -45.91
CA LEU A 15 -1.41 26.15 -45.98
C LEU A 15 -0.91 24.79 -45.46
N GLU A 16 0.30 24.39 -45.86
CA GLU A 16 0.91 23.13 -45.44
C GLU A 16 1.21 23.12 -43.94
N THR A 17 1.68 24.24 -43.38
CA THR A 17 1.91 24.37 -41.93
C THR A 17 0.60 24.27 -41.14
N VAL A 18 -0.49 24.89 -41.62
CA VAL A 18 -1.80 24.83 -40.95
C VAL A 18 -2.37 23.41 -40.97
N ILE A 19 -2.29 22.72 -42.12
CA ILE A 19 -2.75 21.33 -42.22
C ILE A 19 -1.91 20.43 -41.31
N ALA A 20 -0.58 20.62 -41.29
CA ALA A 20 0.32 19.83 -40.44
C ALA A 20 0.01 20.00 -38.95
N ILE A 21 -0.22 21.24 -38.48
CA ILE A 21 -0.59 21.50 -37.07
C ILE A 21 -1.97 20.89 -36.76
N GLY A 22 -2.94 21.00 -37.67
CA GLY A 22 -4.26 20.40 -37.50
C GLY A 22 -4.20 18.88 -37.35
N VAL A 23 -3.45 18.19 -38.22
CA VAL A 23 -3.25 16.75 -38.13
C VAL A 23 -2.48 16.36 -36.86
N LEU A 24 -1.43 17.12 -36.51
CA LEU A 24 -0.66 16.88 -35.29
C LEU A 24 -1.53 16.99 -34.03
N ALA A 25 -2.39 18.01 -33.94
CA ALA A 25 -3.26 18.22 -32.79
C ALA A 25 -4.28 17.07 -32.62
N VAL A 26 -4.88 16.62 -33.72
CA VAL A 26 -5.83 15.49 -33.69
C VAL A 26 -5.11 14.20 -33.29
N LEU A 27 -3.92 13.94 -33.82
CA LEU A 27 -3.12 12.77 -33.47
C LEU A 27 -2.68 12.78 -32.00
N LEU A 28 -2.20 13.91 -31.48
CA LEU A 28 -1.78 14.05 -30.08
C LEU A 28 -2.97 13.87 -29.13
N THR A 29 -4.12 14.45 -29.46
CA THR A 29 -5.34 14.33 -28.63
C THR A 29 -5.85 12.89 -28.60
N GLY A 30 -5.92 12.23 -29.76
CA GLY A 30 -6.29 10.81 -29.86
C GLY A 30 -5.30 9.91 -29.13
N PHE A 31 -4.00 10.19 -29.24
CA PHE A 31 -2.97 9.48 -28.50
C PHE A 31 -3.15 9.62 -26.99
N MET A 32 -3.32 10.85 -26.47
CA MET A 32 -3.52 11.06 -25.02
C MET A 32 -4.78 10.39 -24.47
N LEU A 33 -5.85 10.34 -25.27
CA LEU A 33 -7.10 9.65 -24.93
C LEU A 33 -6.91 8.15 -24.68
N VAL A 34 -6.03 7.49 -25.45
CA VAL A 34 -5.77 6.05 -25.34
C VAL A 34 -4.62 5.75 -24.37
N PHE A 35 -3.58 6.60 -24.37
CA PHE A 35 -2.39 6.38 -23.56
C PHE A 35 -2.60 6.68 -22.08
N SER A 36 -3.43 7.65 -21.70
CA SER A 36 -3.67 7.91 -20.27
C SER A 36 -4.29 6.69 -19.56
N PRO A 37 -5.40 6.11 -20.07
CA PRO A 37 -5.96 4.90 -19.47
C PRO A 37 -5.01 3.69 -19.52
N ALA A 38 -4.24 3.53 -20.60
CA ALA A 38 -3.28 2.41 -20.73
C ALA A 38 -2.09 2.55 -19.76
N ALA A 39 -1.55 3.75 -19.59
CA ALA A 39 -0.50 4.03 -18.62
C ALA A 39 -0.99 3.82 -17.18
N GLU A 40 -2.24 4.18 -16.90
CA GLU A 40 -2.89 3.90 -15.61
C GLU A 40 -3.09 2.39 -15.41
N GLY A 41 -3.46 1.64 -16.45
CA GLY A 41 -3.53 0.18 -16.44
C GLY A 41 -2.20 -0.51 -16.15
N ILE A 42 -1.10 -0.03 -16.76
CA ILE A 42 0.26 -0.53 -16.49
C ILE A 42 0.71 -0.17 -15.07
N ARG A 43 0.40 1.04 -14.58
CA ARG A 43 0.67 1.41 -13.18
C ARG A 43 -0.15 0.61 -12.19
N LYS A 44 -1.35 0.17 -12.59
CA LYS A 44 -2.24 -0.65 -11.77
C LYS A 44 -1.83 -2.13 -11.76
N SER A 45 -1.09 -2.61 -12.77
CA SER A 45 -0.52 -3.95 -12.74
C SER A 45 0.65 -4.00 -11.77
N ILE A 46 0.38 -4.48 -10.55
CA ILE A 46 1.42 -4.79 -9.57
C ILE A 46 2.24 -5.97 -10.11
N ASN A 47 3.57 -5.82 -10.07
CA ASN A 47 4.48 -6.93 -10.33
C ASN A 47 4.31 -7.95 -9.20
N VAL A 48 4.26 -9.25 -9.51
CA VAL A 48 4.19 -10.33 -8.51
C VAL A 48 5.23 -10.14 -7.40
N GLN A 49 6.43 -9.69 -7.75
CA GLN A 49 7.50 -9.40 -6.78
C GLN A 49 7.15 -8.27 -5.80
N GLU A 50 6.42 -7.25 -6.28
CA GLU A 50 5.97 -6.14 -5.44
C GLU A 50 4.82 -6.57 -4.53
N ALA A 51 3.87 -7.37 -5.03
CA ALA A 51 2.82 -7.96 -4.21
C ALA A 51 3.40 -8.82 -3.08
N ASP A 52 4.39 -9.65 -3.39
CA ASP A 52 5.05 -10.51 -2.39
C ASP A 52 5.83 -9.68 -1.37
N ARG A 53 6.52 -8.62 -1.80
CA ARG A 53 7.20 -7.72 -0.86
C ARG A 53 6.24 -7.03 0.11
N LEU A 54 5.09 -6.55 -0.38
CA LEU A 54 4.08 -5.89 0.44
C LEU A 54 3.43 -6.88 1.42
N ALA A 55 3.13 -8.09 0.97
CA ALA A 55 2.60 -9.15 1.82
C ALA A 55 3.60 -9.56 2.91
N SER A 56 4.87 -9.78 2.56
CA SER A 56 5.92 -10.10 3.54
C SER A 56 6.14 -8.99 4.56
N ALA A 57 6.06 -7.71 4.14
CA ALA A 57 6.16 -6.59 5.07
C ALA A 57 4.99 -6.57 6.07
N LEU A 58 3.77 -6.87 5.60
CA LEU A 58 2.61 -7.01 6.47
C LEU A 58 2.77 -8.19 7.45
N GLU A 59 3.14 -9.37 6.97
CA GLU A 59 3.34 -10.56 7.82
C GLU A 59 4.40 -10.30 8.90
N GLN A 60 5.54 -9.73 8.50
CA GLN A 60 6.62 -9.41 9.43
C GLN A 60 6.14 -8.41 10.49
N GLU A 61 5.41 -7.38 10.10
CA GLU A 61 4.93 -6.37 11.05
C GLU A 61 3.88 -6.94 12.02
N LEU A 62 2.97 -7.79 11.54
CA LEU A 62 1.94 -8.38 12.39
C LEU A 62 2.54 -9.23 13.52
N VAL A 63 3.64 -9.94 13.25
CA VAL A 63 4.33 -10.78 14.26
C VAL A 63 5.35 -9.99 15.09
N THR A 64 5.84 -8.85 14.58
CA THR A 64 6.82 -8.04 15.29
C THR A 64 6.12 -7.12 16.28
N LEU A 65 6.25 -7.42 17.57
CA LEU A 65 5.86 -6.48 18.63
C LEU A 65 6.96 -5.44 18.81
N ARG A 66 6.66 -4.18 18.50
CA ARG A 66 7.64 -3.09 18.61
C ARG A 66 7.59 -2.44 19.99
N GLU A 67 8.71 -1.84 20.37
CA GLU A 67 8.79 -1.08 21.62
C GLU A 67 7.76 0.04 21.64
N GLY A 68 6.96 0.10 22.71
CA GLY A 68 5.88 1.07 22.87
C GLY A 68 4.50 0.63 22.35
N GLU A 69 4.41 -0.54 21.71
CA GLU A 69 3.11 -1.14 21.33
C GLU A 69 2.53 -2.06 22.41
N GLU A 70 3.33 -2.42 23.40
CA GLU A 70 2.90 -3.24 24.54
C GLU A 70 1.81 -2.52 25.34
N THR A 71 0.66 -3.18 25.44
CA THR A 71 -0.46 -2.74 26.29
C THR A 71 -0.95 -3.94 27.10
N THR A 72 -1.93 -3.72 27.99
CA THR A 72 -2.56 -4.83 28.72
C THR A 72 -3.21 -5.86 27.77
N ASP A 73 -3.68 -5.41 26.60
CA ASP A 73 -4.36 -6.24 25.60
C ASP A 73 -3.41 -6.74 24.48
N ILE A 74 -2.17 -6.21 24.44
CA ILE A 74 -1.13 -6.57 23.45
C ILE A 74 0.14 -6.95 24.21
N ALA A 75 0.25 -8.23 24.57
CA ALA A 75 1.43 -8.77 25.26
C ALA A 75 2.39 -9.48 24.30
N THR A 76 1.88 -9.98 23.18
CA THR A 76 2.66 -10.74 22.19
C THR A 76 2.39 -10.24 20.77
N GLY A 77 3.27 -10.62 19.83
CA GLY A 77 3.02 -10.38 18.40
C GLY A 77 1.72 -11.03 17.92
N PHE A 78 1.32 -12.14 18.52
CA PHE A 78 0.03 -12.75 18.21
C PHE A 78 -1.16 -11.89 18.66
N ASP A 79 -1.08 -11.28 19.84
CA ASP A 79 -2.11 -10.35 20.33
C ASP A 79 -2.17 -9.09 19.46
N LYS A 80 -1.01 -8.57 19.04
CA LYS A 80 -0.94 -7.46 18.09
C LYS A 80 -1.64 -7.83 16.78
N ALA A 81 -1.29 -8.97 16.19
CA ALA A 81 -1.89 -9.44 14.95
C ALA A 81 -3.39 -9.63 15.06
N PHE A 82 -3.88 -10.19 16.18
CA PHE A 82 -5.31 -10.32 16.45
C PHE A 82 -6.00 -8.95 16.38
N ASN A 83 -5.51 -7.98 17.16
CA ASN A 83 -6.07 -6.63 17.21
C ASN A 83 -5.99 -5.92 15.85
N PHE A 84 -4.91 -6.12 15.10
CA PHE A 84 -4.71 -5.48 13.79
C PHE A 84 -5.62 -6.08 12.72
N ILE A 85 -5.81 -7.41 12.72
CA ILE A 85 -6.73 -8.09 11.80
C ILE A 85 -8.17 -7.64 12.08
N GLU A 86 -8.59 -7.67 13.34
CA GLU A 86 -9.93 -7.24 13.77
C GLU A 86 -10.16 -5.74 13.47
N GLY A 87 -9.21 -4.88 13.81
CA GLY A 87 -9.32 -3.43 13.60
C GLY A 87 -9.27 -2.99 12.14
N SER A 88 -8.78 -3.84 11.22
CA SER A 88 -8.58 -3.46 9.81
C SER A 88 -9.87 -3.10 9.05
N ASP A 89 -11.04 -3.48 9.57
CA ASP A 89 -12.35 -3.10 9.02
C ASP A 89 -12.85 -1.71 9.51
N THR A 90 -12.10 -1.04 10.39
CA THR A 90 -12.38 0.32 10.83
C THR A 90 -11.40 1.32 10.22
N ALA A 91 -11.88 2.44 9.68
CA ALA A 91 -11.02 3.42 9.01
C ALA A 91 -9.87 3.95 9.90
N ALA A 92 -10.09 4.13 11.20
CA ALA A 92 -9.05 4.60 12.12
C ALA A 92 -7.93 3.57 12.35
N ASP A 93 -8.27 2.29 12.38
CA ASP A 93 -7.34 1.18 12.59
C ASP A 93 -6.98 0.44 11.30
N ALA A 94 -7.37 1.02 10.17
CA ALA A 94 -7.07 0.53 8.84
C ALA A 94 -5.56 0.31 8.67
N LEU A 95 -5.18 -0.87 8.18
CA LEU A 95 -3.79 -1.20 7.95
C LEU A 95 -3.32 -0.58 6.63
N LEU A 96 -2.17 0.08 6.68
CA LEU A 96 -1.52 0.69 5.54
C LEU A 96 -0.20 -0.01 5.29
N VAL A 97 0.02 -0.48 4.07
CA VAL A 97 1.29 -1.03 3.62
C VAL A 97 1.88 -0.11 2.57
N TYR A 98 3.10 0.33 2.79
CA TYR A 98 3.76 1.32 1.95
C TYR A 98 5.27 1.15 1.98
N GLN A 99 5.93 1.93 1.14
CA GLN A 99 7.37 2.12 1.19
C GLN A 99 7.69 3.55 1.58
N TYR A 100 8.75 3.74 2.33
CA TYR A 100 9.28 5.06 2.62
C TYR A 100 10.81 5.04 2.58
N ARG A 101 11.39 6.22 2.40
CA ARG A 101 12.83 6.41 2.51
C ARG A 101 13.20 6.47 3.99
N GLY A 102 13.81 5.42 4.50
CA GLY A 102 14.38 5.35 5.84
C GLY A 102 15.84 5.79 5.86
N ASN A 103 16.30 6.39 6.95
CA ASN A 103 17.68 6.77 7.15
C ASN A 103 18.59 5.53 7.15
N ALA A 104 19.68 5.57 6.39
CA ALA A 104 20.62 4.46 6.30
C ALA A 104 21.60 4.41 7.49
N ASP A 105 21.69 5.49 8.28
CA ASP A 105 22.53 5.53 9.48
C ASP A 105 21.91 4.68 10.60
N PRO A 106 22.61 3.62 11.08
CA PRO A 106 22.09 2.72 12.11
C PRO A 106 21.94 3.40 13.49
N THR A 107 22.45 4.61 13.67
CA THR A 107 22.25 5.41 14.89
C THR A 107 20.97 6.25 14.85
N ARG A 108 20.35 6.38 13.68
CA ARG A 108 19.14 7.19 13.43
C ARG A 108 17.90 6.30 13.33
N VAL A 109 17.71 5.51 14.36
CA VAL A 109 16.60 4.57 14.51
C VAL A 109 15.66 5.11 15.58
N ARG A 110 14.35 5.04 15.33
CA ARG A 110 13.31 5.41 16.28
C ARG A 110 13.24 4.39 17.42
N THR A 111 12.52 4.75 18.48
CA THR A 111 12.27 3.84 19.62
C THR A 111 11.67 2.51 19.19
N ASP A 112 10.77 2.50 18.21
CA ASP A 112 10.12 1.29 17.70
C ASP A 112 11.00 0.40 16.81
N GLY A 113 12.30 0.74 16.69
CA GLY A 113 13.28 0.02 15.89
C GLY A 113 13.21 0.32 14.39
N THR A 114 12.36 1.25 13.94
CA THR A 114 12.31 1.65 12.52
C THR A 114 13.24 2.81 12.21
N PRO A 115 13.83 2.89 11.01
CA PRO A 115 14.61 4.05 10.58
C PRO A 115 13.78 5.34 10.56
N GLU A 116 14.40 6.47 10.88
CA GLU A 116 13.76 7.77 10.70
C GLU A 116 13.51 8.10 9.22
N PRO A 117 12.47 8.87 8.87
CA PRO A 117 12.10 9.11 7.49
C PRO A 117 12.97 10.21 6.87
N VAL A 118 13.32 10.05 5.60
CA VAL A 118 14.13 10.99 4.81
C VAL A 118 13.25 11.68 3.78
N ALA A 119 12.64 12.80 4.17
CA ALA A 119 11.71 13.55 3.33
C ALA A 119 12.38 14.10 2.05
N SER A 120 13.48 14.84 2.20
CA SER A 120 14.24 15.42 1.08
C SER A 120 15.39 14.52 0.64
N VAL A 121 15.49 14.33 -0.68
CA VAL A 121 16.57 13.61 -1.38
C VAL A 121 17.64 14.54 -1.96
N LYS A 122 17.50 15.86 -1.77
CA LYS A 122 18.47 16.84 -2.27
C LYS A 122 19.84 16.55 -1.65
N ASP A 123 20.86 16.42 -2.50
CA ASP A 123 22.26 16.15 -2.13
C ASP A 123 22.45 14.81 -1.37
N LYS A 124 21.54 13.84 -1.56
CA LYS A 124 21.59 12.52 -0.93
C LYS A 124 21.70 11.39 -1.94
N ILE A 125 22.37 10.32 -1.52
CA ILE A 125 22.67 9.15 -2.32
C ILE A 125 21.92 7.93 -1.76
N PRO A 126 21.10 7.24 -2.57
CA PRO A 126 20.48 5.98 -2.17
C PRO A 126 21.52 4.93 -1.76
N GLY A 127 21.26 4.18 -0.70
CA GLY A 127 22.15 3.17 -0.15
C GLY A 127 23.27 3.72 0.74
N LYS A 128 23.46 5.05 0.79
CA LYS A 128 24.39 5.72 1.71
C LYS A 128 23.66 6.59 2.72
N ASP A 129 22.77 7.46 2.24
CA ASP A 129 22.06 8.43 3.08
C ASP A 129 20.64 7.96 3.41
N PHE A 130 20.04 7.14 2.54
CA PHE A 130 18.73 6.53 2.78
C PHE A 130 18.59 5.19 2.07
N ILE A 131 17.71 4.34 2.59
CA ILE A 131 17.27 3.09 1.99
C ILE A 131 15.74 3.10 1.85
N VAL A 132 15.19 2.35 0.90
CA VAL A 132 13.75 2.18 0.78
C VAL A 132 13.31 1.01 1.64
N VAL A 133 12.44 1.29 2.62
CA VAL A 133 11.93 0.31 3.58
C VAL A 133 10.46 0.08 3.30
N SER A 134 10.04 -1.19 3.29
CA SER A 134 8.62 -1.55 3.24
C SER A 134 8.09 -1.69 4.67
N MET A 135 6.94 -1.10 4.94
CA MET A 135 6.39 -1.00 6.29
C MET A 135 4.88 -1.19 6.25
N ALA A 136 4.34 -1.79 7.31
CA ALA A 136 2.92 -1.78 7.59
C ALA A 136 2.66 -0.97 8.87
N ARG A 137 1.65 -0.11 8.91
CA ARG A 137 1.23 0.61 10.11
C ARG A 137 -0.28 0.85 10.08
N LYS A 138 -0.90 1.10 11.23
CA LYS A 138 -2.26 1.61 11.27
C LYS A 138 -2.31 3.03 10.74
N ALA A 139 -3.41 3.42 10.10
CA ALA A 139 -3.62 4.79 9.64
C ALA A 139 -3.56 5.82 10.79
N SER A 140 -3.98 5.42 11.99
CA SER A 140 -3.92 6.22 13.22
C SER A 140 -2.52 6.31 13.85
N ASP A 141 -1.53 5.54 13.41
CA ASP A 141 -0.18 5.57 13.97
C ASP A 141 0.46 6.94 13.70
N ASN A 142 0.93 7.62 14.75
CA ASN A 142 1.62 8.90 14.64
C ASN A 142 2.97 8.78 13.91
N LEU A 143 3.61 7.61 13.96
CA LEU A 143 4.84 7.34 13.19
C LEU A 143 4.57 7.25 11.68
N PHE A 144 3.34 6.96 11.27
CA PHE A 144 2.91 7.12 9.88
C PHE A 144 2.44 8.54 9.59
N SER A 145 1.41 9.00 10.31
CA SER A 145 0.56 10.13 9.93
C SER A 145 1.15 11.51 10.20
N ASN A 146 2.19 11.62 11.04
CA ASN A 146 2.81 12.91 11.34
C ASN A 146 3.52 13.51 10.11
N GLU A 147 3.09 14.68 9.66
CA GLU A 147 3.62 15.29 8.43
C GLU A 147 5.11 15.70 8.52
N ASN A 148 5.61 15.97 9.72
CA ASN A 148 6.98 16.46 9.91
C ASN A 148 7.97 15.33 10.22
N THR A 149 7.54 14.33 11.00
CA THR A 149 8.42 13.26 11.52
C THR A 149 7.96 11.86 11.17
N GLY A 150 6.78 11.74 10.55
CA GLY A 150 6.18 10.49 10.16
C GLY A 150 6.62 10.04 8.77
N ASP A 151 6.38 8.76 8.52
CA ASP A 151 6.75 8.10 7.27
C ASP A 151 6.09 8.75 6.05
N ILE A 152 4.90 9.34 6.22
CA ILE A 152 4.13 10.01 5.16
C ILE A 152 4.93 11.09 4.42
N SER A 153 5.85 11.77 5.11
CA SER A 153 6.74 12.80 4.52
C SER A 153 7.76 12.22 3.53
N ALA A 154 8.06 10.92 3.66
CA ALA A 154 9.09 10.21 2.92
C ALA A 154 8.55 9.04 2.09
N VAL A 155 7.23 8.90 1.95
CA VAL A 155 6.62 7.80 1.19
C VAL A 155 7.09 7.79 -0.26
N GLU A 156 7.46 6.60 -0.71
CA GLU A 156 7.87 6.31 -2.07
C GLU A 156 6.89 5.32 -2.72
N GLY A 157 6.53 5.57 -3.97
CA GLY A 157 5.50 4.76 -4.65
C GLY A 157 4.08 5.00 -4.11
N ALA A 158 3.25 3.96 -4.18
CA ALA A 158 1.86 3.95 -3.76
C ALA A 158 1.71 3.52 -2.28
N VAL A 159 0.59 3.90 -1.66
CA VAL A 159 0.17 3.40 -0.35
C VAL A 159 -1.00 2.46 -0.57
N TYR A 160 -0.95 1.30 0.08
CA TYR A 160 -2.00 0.29 0.00
C TYR A 160 -2.75 0.22 1.31
N LEU A 161 -4.07 0.38 1.25
CA LEU A 161 -4.97 -0.01 2.32
C LEU A 161 -5.11 -1.53 2.32
N VAL A 162 -5.00 -2.15 3.48
CA VAL A 162 -5.21 -3.58 3.65
C VAL A 162 -6.40 -3.82 4.56
N LYS A 163 -7.36 -4.61 4.06
CA LYS A 163 -8.46 -5.14 4.86
C LYS A 163 -8.23 -6.63 5.06
N CYS A 164 -8.26 -7.08 6.31
CA CYS A 164 -8.04 -8.45 6.68
C CYS A 164 -9.39 -9.08 7.08
N THR A 165 -9.70 -10.24 6.51
CA THR A 165 -10.90 -11.01 6.85
C THR A 165 -10.47 -12.41 7.22
N GLN A 166 -10.90 -12.89 8.39
CA GLN A 166 -10.55 -14.24 8.85
C GLN A 166 -11.07 -15.30 7.86
N LEU A 167 -10.28 -16.35 7.68
CA LEU A 167 -10.68 -17.57 7.02
C LEU A 167 -11.18 -18.57 8.06
N VAL A 168 -12.45 -18.92 8.00
CA VAL A 168 -13.15 -19.83 8.94
C VAL A 168 -13.51 -21.14 8.26
N PHE A 169 -13.67 -22.22 9.03
CA PHE A 169 -14.19 -23.47 8.48
C PHE A 169 -15.66 -23.30 8.10
N GLY A 170 -16.00 -23.62 6.85
CA GLY A 170 -17.39 -23.66 6.40
C GLY A 170 -18.22 -24.69 7.19
N ASN A 171 -19.54 -24.58 7.14
CA ASN A 171 -20.41 -25.57 7.76
C ASN A 171 -20.64 -26.76 6.80
N GLY A 172 -20.08 -27.94 7.12
CA GLY A 172 -20.39 -29.20 6.42
C GLY A 172 -19.24 -30.21 6.29
N ASN A 173 -19.55 -31.41 5.77
CA ASN A 173 -18.63 -32.57 5.70
C ASN A 173 -17.47 -32.45 4.68
N ASN A 174 -17.38 -31.34 3.94
CA ASN A 174 -16.29 -31.00 2.99
C ASN A 174 -15.95 -29.51 3.10
N ALA A 175 -15.92 -28.98 4.33
CA ALA A 175 -15.70 -27.57 4.57
C ALA A 175 -14.25 -27.18 4.32
N GLY A 176 -14.00 -26.52 3.20
CA GLY A 176 -12.81 -25.71 3.03
C GLY A 176 -12.84 -24.48 3.95
N LEU A 177 -11.78 -23.68 3.87
CA LEU A 177 -11.75 -22.37 4.49
C LEU A 177 -12.55 -21.38 3.64
N GLU A 178 -13.47 -20.66 4.27
CA GLU A 178 -14.31 -19.63 3.69
C GLU A 178 -14.06 -18.29 4.39
N LEU A 179 -14.40 -17.17 3.74
CA LEU A 179 -14.29 -15.85 4.37
C LEU A 179 -15.34 -15.71 5.47
N GLY A 180 -14.90 -15.31 6.66
CA GLY A 180 -15.76 -14.90 7.76
C GLY A 180 -16.30 -13.46 7.58
N ASP A 181 -16.83 -12.91 8.67
CA ASP A 181 -17.27 -11.52 8.72
C ASP A 181 -16.06 -10.56 8.86
N PRO A 182 -16.00 -9.46 8.08
CA PRO A 182 -15.02 -8.41 8.30
C PRO A 182 -15.07 -7.86 9.73
N GLY A 183 -13.90 -7.57 10.30
CA GLY A 183 -13.77 -7.03 11.64
C GLY A 183 -14.16 -7.97 12.77
N LYS A 184 -14.28 -9.28 12.50
CA LYS A 184 -14.51 -10.30 13.53
C LYS A 184 -13.51 -11.43 13.41
N ILE A 185 -13.11 -11.95 14.57
CA ILE A 185 -12.33 -13.19 14.68
C ILE A 185 -13.14 -14.19 15.50
N VAL A 186 -13.56 -15.27 14.86
CA VAL A 186 -14.32 -16.37 15.47
C VAL A 186 -13.36 -17.46 15.93
N ASP A 187 -13.64 -18.04 17.09
CA ASP A 187 -12.86 -19.18 17.57
C ASP A 187 -13.22 -20.45 16.78
N PRO A 188 -12.26 -21.16 16.16
CA PRO A 188 -12.56 -22.36 15.39
C PRO A 188 -13.07 -23.53 16.24
N LYS A 189 -12.86 -23.53 17.56
CA LYS A 189 -13.40 -24.54 18.50
C LYS A 189 -14.75 -24.13 19.10
N ASP A 190 -15.11 -22.85 19.02
CA ASP A 190 -16.41 -22.31 19.41
C ASP A 190 -16.93 -21.36 18.33
N THR A 191 -17.37 -21.94 17.21
CA THR A 191 -17.73 -21.21 15.98
C THR A 191 -18.95 -20.30 16.12
N GLN A 192 -19.60 -20.28 17.28
CA GLN A 192 -20.74 -19.40 17.56
C GLN A 192 -20.33 -18.07 18.20
N ASN A 193 -19.13 -17.99 18.78
CA ASN A 193 -18.67 -16.83 19.54
C ASN A 193 -17.46 -16.16 18.88
N THR A 194 -17.50 -14.82 18.83
CA THR A 194 -16.33 -14.00 18.50
C THR A 194 -15.33 -14.09 19.64
N ALA A 195 -14.07 -14.39 19.33
CA ALA A 195 -12.99 -14.33 20.28
C ALA A 195 -12.81 -12.88 20.74
N SER A 196 -12.57 -12.67 22.04
CA SER A 196 -12.47 -11.33 22.63
C SER A 196 -11.04 -10.79 22.69
N SER A 197 -10.02 -11.64 22.48
CA SER A 197 -8.61 -11.25 22.45
C SER A 197 -7.73 -12.37 21.88
N GLY A 198 -6.50 -12.01 21.47
CA GLY A 198 -5.46 -12.99 21.08
C GLY A 198 -5.03 -13.92 22.22
N SER A 199 -5.14 -13.46 23.48
CA SER A 199 -4.77 -14.27 24.64
C SER A 199 -5.77 -15.41 24.90
N THR A 200 -7.05 -15.15 24.66
CA THR A 200 -8.17 -16.09 24.86
C THR A 200 -8.51 -16.92 23.62
N TYR A 201 -7.95 -16.58 22.46
CA TYR A 201 -8.14 -17.34 21.23
C TYR A 201 -7.57 -18.76 21.38
N SER A 202 -8.41 -19.77 21.15
CA SER A 202 -8.09 -21.15 21.55
C SER A 202 -7.19 -21.91 20.58
N ASP A 203 -6.96 -21.38 19.38
CA ASP A 203 -6.16 -22.01 18.34
C ASP A 203 -4.79 -21.34 18.19
N ALA A 204 -3.83 -22.07 17.63
CA ALA A 204 -2.46 -21.59 17.48
C ALA A 204 -2.27 -20.68 16.26
N VAL A 205 -3.26 -20.64 15.36
CA VAL A 205 -3.16 -19.97 14.06
C VAL A 205 -4.44 -19.20 13.74
N ILE A 206 -4.28 -17.98 13.23
CA ILE A 206 -5.35 -17.20 12.60
C ILE A 206 -5.02 -17.14 11.11
N ALA A 207 -5.80 -17.86 10.30
CA ALA A 207 -5.75 -17.74 8.85
C ALA A 207 -6.66 -16.60 8.41
N PHE A 208 -6.22 -15.78 7.45
CA PHE A 208 -6.99 -14.64 6.96
C PHE A 208 -6.64 -14.33 5.50
N ALA A 209 -7.59 -13.72 4.79
CA ALA A 209 -7.34 -13.10 3.50
C ALA A 209 -7.01 -11.62 3.73
N ALA A 210 -5.90 -11.15 3.18
CA ALA A 210 -5.49 -9.76 3.13
C ALA A 210 -5.75 -9.20 1.74
N ASP A 211 -6.69 -8.26 1.66
CA ASP A 211 -7.07 -7.56 0.44
C ASP A 211 -6.35 -6.21 0.35
N PHE A 212 -5.55 -6.02 -0.70
CA PHE A 212 -4.74 -4.81 -0.88
C PHE A 212 -5.40 -3.86 -1.88
N TYR A 213 -5.75 -2.66 -1.42
CA TYR A 213 -6.38 -1.60 -2.19
C TYR A 213 -5.40 -0.44 -2.37
N MET A 214 -5.09 -0.08 -3.61
CA MET A 214 -4.25 1.09 -3.89
C MET A 214 -5.02 2.37 -3.56
N LEU A 215 -4.46 3.21 -2.69
CA LEU A 215 -5.04 4.50 -2.34
C LEU A 215 -4.81 5.54 -3.44
N PRO A 216 -5.77 6.45 -3.69
CA PRO A 216 -5.68 7.45 -4.75
C PRO A 216 -4.68 8.58 -4.43
N ALA A 217 -4.34 8.75 -3.15
CA ALA A 217 -3.43 9.78 -2.68
C ALA A 217 -2.61 9.28 -1.49
N LYS A 218 -1.47 9.95 -1.27
CA LYS A 218 -0.49 9.61 -0.24
C LYS A 218 -0.01 10.79 0.61
N ASN A 219 -0.66 11.94 0.49
CA ASN A 219 -0.30 13.15 1.24
C ASN A 219 -1.03 13.20 2.59
N ALA A 220 -0.49 13.95 3.56
CA ALA A 220 -1.05 14.04 4.91
C ALA A 220 -2.49 14.59 4.93
N ALA A 221 -2.82 15.52 4.02
CA ALA A 221 -4.17 16.07 3.88
C ALA A 221 -5.23 15.01 3.53
N PHE A 222 -4.86 13.97 2.78
CA PHE A 222 -5.76 12.87 2.43
C PHE A 222 -6.15 12.04 3.67
N PHE A 223 -5.17 11.68 4.50
CA PHE A 223 -5.37 10.82 5.67
C PHE A 223 -6.00 11.55 6.87
N SER A 224 -5.82 12.86 6.98
CA SER A 224 -6.38 13.68 8.06
C SER A 224 -7.84 14.11 7.83
N GLY A 225 -8.39 13.89 6.63
CA GLY A 225 -9.73 14.35 6.24
C GLY A 225 -10.75 13.24 5.99
N SER A 226 -11.97 13.65 5.64
CA SER A 226 -13.04 12.72 5.24
C SER A 226 -12.74 11.97 3.93
N ALA A 227 -11.77 12.43 3.14
CA ALA A 227 -11.36 11.80 1.89
C ALA A 227 -10.87 10.36 2.09
N PHE A 228 -10.09 10.10 3.15
CA PHE A 228 -9.64 8.76 3.47
C PHE A 228 -10.78 7.85 3.92
N ALA A 229 -11.63 8.30 4.86
CA ALA A 229 -12.80 7.53 5.31
C ALA A 229 -13.77 7.21 4.14
N ASN A 230 -14.00 8.18 3.25
CA ASN A 230 -14.79 7.95 2.04
C ASN A 230 -14.13 6.92 1.12
N SER A 231 -12.81 6.97 0.95
CA SER A 231 -12.08 5.99 0.13
C SER A 231 -12.16 4.60 0.77
N PHE A 232 -11.95 4.50 2.07
CA PHE A 232 -12.02 3.26 2.84
C PHE A 232 -13.37 2.53 2.67
N ASN A 233 -14.48 3.27 2.73
CA ASN A 233 -15.83 2.71 2.61
C ASN A 233 -16.20 2.32 1.17
N ASN A 234 -15.62 2.99 0.17
CA ASN A 234 -15.98 2.81 -1.23
C ASN A 234 -15.05 1.85 -1.99
N MET A 235 -13.91 1.46 -1.41
CA MET A 235 -12.99 0.48 -1.99
C MET A 235 -13.54 -0.93 -1.88
N LYS A 236 -13.96 -1.49 -3.03
CA LYS A 236 -14.55 -2.84 -3.15
C LYS A 236 -13.75 -3.80 -4.01
N THR A 237 -12.80 -3.30 -4.79
CA THR A 237 -12.01 -4.12 -5.71
C THR A 237 -10.54 -4.04 -5.31
N PRO A 238 -9.98 -5.07 -4.66
CA PRO A 238 -8.56 -5.10 -4.35
C PRO A 238 -7.75 -5.21 -5.64
N VAL A 239 -6.52 -4.70 -5.61
CA VAL A 239 -5.54 -4.89 -6.68
C VAL A 239 -5.01 -6.32 -6.65
N PHE A 240 -4.84 -6.87 -5.45
CA PHE A 240 -4.55 -8.28 -5.23
C PHE A 240 -4.97 -8.72 -3.83
N THR A 241 -5.11 -10.03 -3.66
CA THR A 241 -5.44 -10.68 -2.39
C THR A 241 -4.37 -11.73 -2.09
N ARG A 242 -4.00 -11.88 -0.81
CA ARG A 242 -3.13 -12.93 -0.31
C ARG A 242 -3.76 -13.61 0.89
N ASN A 243 -3.72 -14.95 0.90
CA ASN A 243 -4.08 -15.72 2.08
C ASN A 243 -2.82 -15.84 2.94
N LEU A 244 -2.90 -15.32 4.16
CA LEU A 244 -1.81 -15.27 5.12
C LEU A 244 -2.25 -15.96 6.42
N ALA A 245 -1.29 -16.25 7.29
CA ALA A 245 -1.59 -16.80 8.59
C ALA A 245 -0.60 -16.30 9.64
N VAL A 246 -1.11 -15.86 10.79
CA VAL A 246 -0.28 -15.54 11.96
C VAL A 246 -0.35 -16.69 12.95
N ARG A 247 0.80 -17.02 13.53
CA ARG A 247 1.00 -18.09 14.50
C ARG A 247 1.42 -17.53 15.86
N ARG A 248 1.05 -18.23 16.92
CA ARG A 248 1.46 -17.91 18.29
C ARG A 248 2.93 -18.22 18.55
#